data_AF-A0A968TMW2-F1
#
_entry.id   AF-A0A968TMW2-F1
#
_cell.length_a   1.000
_cell.length_b   1.000
_cell.length_c   1.000
_cell.angle_alpha   90.00
_cell.angle_beta   90.00
_cell.angle_gamma   90.00
#
_symmetry.space_group_name_H-M   'P 1'
#
loop_
_entity.id
_entity.type
_entity.pdbx_description
1 polymer ?
#
loop_
_entity_poly.entity_id
_entity_poly.type
_entity_poly.pdbx_seq_one_letter_code
_entity_poly.pdbx_strand_id
1 'polypeptide(L)'
;MMVCFKWKLLALTLLFLALPIVVHLGWQKWLVNIPQTLPSKSVFAKVGNDSFRQENYYEISVPLTASADEEQVADYRLWIPQQVKSLRGLIVKQHGCGDPAKATGLDHANDLQWQAFASKHQFALLGTKLPTIYPLCTDEAGVDGVAERMFLNALTALAQKSNHPELDKVPWILWGHSGGADWSMQMLHHHPNRVIAVVNVRCGGILFSSGQSEILNLAPQSVAEIRGVPVLWASGQSDPNVEECVNLPQRIFSKFRQAGASWAIALEANAAHEAGDTRLLAIPYLDAVLASRVSDRPTNLQAIRESQGWLGNLVTQEIAPVAQYKGNPLEAAWLPNEETARKWQQYNTVDAWSQVRDRSCRVAEKLFIFKALRYPAESCYPEKILPMNRPAAPTHVRAEETGKAEATVTWSFASDLENGLPSFRVYRNGSLVKTLKGQGHDFGDAPEPAEVVLEFCDQDVKQDALYTVSAFNSIGKSVSEPVQFTRKTKF
;
A
#
# COMPACT_ATOMS: atom_id res chain seq x y z
N MET A 1 21.19 49.26 -34.29
CA MET A 1 21.57 48.24 -33.28
C MET A 1 21.38 48.67 -31.81
N MET A 2 20.73 49.81 -31.51
CA MET A 2 20.55 50.30 -30.12
C MET A 2 19.13 50.17 -29.54
N VAL A 3 18.14 49.74 -30.35
CA VAL A 3 16.73 49.66 -29.91
C VAL A 3 16.38 48.28 -29.33
N CYS A 4 16.97 47.18 -29.82
CA CYS A 4 16.75 45.83 -29.28
C CYS A 4 17.36 45.59 -27.89
N PHE A 5 18.39 46.34 -27.50
CA PHE A 5 19.07 46.13 -26.21
C PHE A 5 18.26 46.70 -25.04
N LYS A 6 17.55 47.83 -25.26
CA LYS A 6 16.72 48.46 -24.23
C LYS A 6 15.47 47.63 -23.87
N TRP A 7 14.86 46.95 -24.84
CA TRP A 7 13.69 46.10 -24.60
C TRP A 7 14.03 44.81 -23.85
N LYS A 8 15.20 44.20 -24.11
CA LYS A 8 15.67 43.03 -23.34
C LYS A 8 16.01 43.40 -21.90
N LEU A 9 16.60 44.57 -21.68
CA LEU A 9 16.93 45.03 -20.32
C LEU A 9 15.67 45.37 -19.51
N LEU A 10 14.65 45.97 -20.13
CA LEU A 10 13.35 46.26 -19.50
C LEU A 10 12.56 44.99 -19.16
N ALA A 11 12.57 44.00 -20.05
CA ALA A 11 11.91 42.71 -19.81
C ALA A 11 12.62 41.91 -18.69
N LEU A 12 13.95 41.95 -18.62
CA LEU A 12 14.71 41.34 -17.53
C LEU A 12 14.47 42.05 -16.19
N THR A 13 14.37 43.39 -16.17
CA THR A 13 14.07 44.11 -14.93
C THR A 13 12.64 43.87 -14.45
N LEU A 14 11.66 43.75 -15.35
CA LEU A 14 10.29 43.36 -15.00
C LEU A 14 10.21 41.92 -14.49
N LEU A 15 11.00 40.98 -15.05
CA LEU A 15 11.11 39.61 -14.53
C LEU A 15 11.76 39.57 -13.13
N PHE A 16 12.80 40.37 -12.90
CA PHE A 16 13.47 40.48 -11.59
C PHE A 16 12.64 41.20 -10.52
N LEU A 17 11.70 42.06 -10.90
CA LEU A 17 10.76 42.72 -9.99
C LEU A 17 9.49 41.89 -9.73
N ALA A 18 9.08 41.04 -10.68
CA ALA A 18 7.93 40.14 -10.51
C ALA A 18 8.27 38.87 -9.72
N LEU A 19 9.49 38.33 -9.85
CA LEU A 19 9.92 37.12 -9.12
C LEU A 19 9.77 37.23 -7.60
N PRO A 20 10.22 38.31 -6.93
CA PRO A 20 10.09 38.44 -5.48
C PRO A 20 8.64 38.57 -5.03
N ILE A 21 7.77 39.20 -5.83
CA ILE A 21 6.36 39.42 -5.49
C ILE A 21 5.56 38.13 -5.66
N VAL A 22 5.82 37.34 -6.72
CA VAL A 22 5.21 36.02 -6.91
C VAL A 22 5.72 35.02 -5.88
N VAL A 23 7.01 35.08 -5.52
CA VAL A 23 7.59 34.26 -4.45
C VAL A 23 7.04 34.67 -3.08
N HIS A 24 6.92 35.96 -2.77
CA HIS A 24 6.46 36.42 -1.46
C HIS A 24 4.94 36.27 -1.25
N LEU A 25 4.11 36.53 -2.28
CA LEU A 25 2.65 36.36 -2.21
C LEU A 25 2.21 34.90 -2.45
N GLY A 26 3.01 34.10 -3.17
CA GLY A 26 2.79 32.67 -3.36
C GLY A 26 3.18 31.84 -2.14
N TRP A 27 4.28 32.20 -1.45
CA TRP A 27 4.79 31.42 -0.32
C TRP A 27 3.97 31.53 0.97
N GLN A 28 3.30 32.65 1.24
CA GLN A 28 2.46 32.73 2.45
C GLN A 28 1.16 31.92 2.33
N LYS A 29 0.68 31.61 1.12
CA LYS A 29 -0.38 30.61 0.90
C LYS A 29 0.14 29.17 0.88
N TRP A 30 1.45 29.00 0.73
CA TRP A 30 2.20 27.73 0.75
C TRP A 30 3.01 27.57 2.04
N LEU A 31 2.53 28.11 3.16
CA LEU A 31 2.86 27.55 4.47
C LEU A 31 2.24 26.15 4.53
N VAL A 32 2.89 25.21 3.84
CA VAL A 32 2.67 23.78 3.97
C VAL A 32 3.06 23.47 5.40
N ASN A 33 2.09 23.55 6.30
CA ASN A 33 2.19 22.92 7.60
C ASN A 33 2.41 21.44 7.31
N ILE A 34 3.68 21.02 7.37
CA ILE A 34 4.08 19.64 7.20
C ILE A 34 3.23 18.82 8.17
N PRO A 35 2.34 17.94 7.68
CA PRO A 35 1.52 17.09 8.53
C PRO A 35 2.42 16.37 9.54
N GLN A 36 2.06 16.47 10.81
CA GLN A 36 2.81 15.79 11.86
C GLN A 36 2.26 14.38 12.01
N THR A 37 3.09 13.35 12.08
CA THR A 37 2.60 12.00 12.37
C THR A 37 1.77 12.00 13.64
N LEU A 38 0.67 11.26 13.61
CA LEU A 38 -0.06 10.96 14.83
C LEU A 38 0.90 10.33 15.86
N PRO A 39 0.77 10.64 17.17
CA PRO A 39 1.66 10.10 18.19
C PRO A 39 1.68 8.56 18.15
N SER A 40 2.86 7.95 18.29
CA SER A 40 3.02 6.48 18.28
C SER A 40 2.68 5.80 19.62
N LYS A 41 2.34 6.56 20.67
CA LYS A 41 2.02 5.99 21.99
C LYS A 41 0.51 5.81 22.16
N SER A 42 0.03 4.59 21.93
CA SER A 42 -1.23 4.14 22.50
C SER A 42 -1.00 3.83 24.00
N VAL A 43 -1.55 4.64 24.89
CA VAL A 43 -1.78 4.16 26.27
C VAL A 43 -3.07 3.37 26.17
N PHE A 44 -2.98 2.05 26.31
CA PHE A 44 -4.09 1.13 26.56
C PHE A 44 -5.23 1.83 27.31
N ALA A 45 -6.23 2.33 26.57
CA ALA A 45 -7.43 2.89 27.16
C ALA A 45 -8.27 1.72 27.65
N LYS A 46 -7.91 1.19 28.83
CA LYS A 46 -8.94 0.69 29.73
C LYS A 46 -9.90 1.85 29.96
N VAL A 47 -11.05 1.77 29.29
CA VAL A 47 -12.41 2.17 29.69
C VAL A 47 -13.17 2.64 28.43
N GLY A 48 -14.21 1.86 28.09
CA GLY A 48 -15.24 2.24 27.10
C GLY A 48 -15.11 1.51 25.78
N ASN A 49 -16.11 0.68 25.47
CA ASN A 49 -16.29 0.02 24.17
C ASN A 49 -16.20 1.04 23.03
N ASP A 50 -15.10 1.02 22.25
CA ASP A 50 -15.01 1.30 20.79
C ASP A 50 -13.57 1.62 20.32
N SER A 51 -12.56 0.93 20.85
CA SER A 51 -11.16 1.09 20.41
C SER A 51 -10.54 -0.24 20.05
N PHE A 52 -9.88 -0.33 18.89
CA PHE A 52 -9.15 -1.50 18.37
C PHE A 52 -8.41 -2.25 19.49
N ARG A 53 -8.91 -3.44 19.83
CA ARG A 53 -8.35 -4.28 20.89
C ARG A 53 -7.27 -5.20 20.31
N GLN A 54 -6.24 -5.44 21.11
CA GLN A 54 -5.24 -6.51 20.95
C GLN A 54 -5.87 -7.91 20.75
N GLU A 55 -7.17 -8.06 21.03
CA GLU A 55 -7.99 -9.28 20.91
C GLU A 55 -8.13 -9.86 19.48
N ASN A 56 -7.62 -9.17 18.45
CA ASN A 56 -7.75 -9.59 17.05
C ASN A 56 -6.44 -10.07 16.40
N TYR A 57 -5.33 -9.95 17.13
CA TYR A 57 -4.02 -10.28 16.61
C TYR A 57 -3.53 -11.60 17.23
N TYR A 58 -3.01 -12.48 16.38
CA TYR A 58 -2.46 -13.76 16.78
C TYR A 58 -1.07 -13.91 16.17
N GLU A 59 -0.09 -14.18 17.02
CA GLU A 59 1.28 -14.40 16.56
C GLU A 59 1.73 -15.84 16.79
N ILE A 60 2.52 -16.38 15.88
CA ILE A 60 3.22 -17.65 16.06
C ILE A 60 4.65 -17.54 15.53
N SER A 61 5.54 -18.26 16.19
CA SER A 61 6.93 -18.43 15.78
C SER A 61 7.11 -19.89 15.34
N VAL A 62 7.63 -20.11 14.14
CA VAL A 62 7.88 -21.44 13.57
C VAL A 62 9.38 -21.60 13.37
N PRO A 63 10.03 -22.54 14.07
CA PRO A 63 11.46 -22.77 13.91
C PRO A 63 11.77 -23.54 12.61
N LEU A 64 12.91 -23.25 12.00
CA LEU A 64 13.41 -23.93 10.80
C LEU A 64 13.66 -25.42 11.04
N THR A 65 14.24 -25.76 12.19
CA THR A 65 14.50 -27.12 12.67
C THR A 65 14.20 -27.23 14.15
N ALA A 66 14.13 -28.46 14.69
CA ALA A 66 13.92 -28.67 16.13
C ALA A 66 15.05 -28.10 17.02
N SER A 67 16.23 -27.85 16.44
CA SER A 67 17.40 -27.27 17.10
C SER A 67 17.72 -25.85 16.62
N ALA A 68 16.76 -25.17 16.00
CA ALA A 68 16.91 -23.80 15.52
C ALA A 68 17.21 -22.84 16.69
N ASP A 69 18.15 -21.92 16.47
CA ASP A 69 18.32 -20.75 17.32
C ASP A 69 17.28 -19.66 16.98
N GLU A 70 17.28 -18.55 17.72
CA GLU A 70 16.33 -17.44 17.52
C GLU A 70 16.44 -16.78 16.15
N GLU A 71 17.59 -16.87 15.47
CA GLU A 71 17.78 -16.31 14.13
C GLU A 71 17.17 -17.19 13.04
N GLN A 72 16.92 -18.47 13.32
CA GLN A 72 16.35 -19.49 12.44
C GLN A 72 14.84 -19.67 12.61
N VAL A 73 14.14 -18.63 13.06
CA VAL A 73 12.69 -18.65 13.33
C VAL A 73 11.96 -17.72 12.37
N ALA A 74 10.84 -18.21 11.82
CA ALA A 74 9.88 -17.39 11.11
C ALA A 74 8.74 -16.96 12.04
N ASP A 75 8.52 -15.66 12.15
CA ASP A 75 7.38 -15.12 12.89
C ASP A 75 6.25 -14.76 11.92
N TYR A 76 5.02 -14.93 12.38
CA TYR A 76 3.81 -14.61 11.63
C TYR A 76 2.83 -13.87 12.53
N ARG A 77 2.25 -12.77 12.02
CA ARG A 77 1.21 -12.00 12.72
C ARG A 77 -0.07 -12.03 11.88
N LEU A 78 -1.10 -12.65 12.42
CA LEU A 78 -2.44 -12.70 11.84
C LEU A 78 -3.32 -11.66 12.50
N TRP A 79 -4.06 -10.91 11.69
CA TRP A 79 -5.16 -10.06 12.13
C TRP A 79 -6.49 -10.59 11.58
N ILE A 80 -7.51 -10.68 12.44
CA ILE A 80 -8.86 -11.11 12.09
C ILE A 80 -9.88 -10.00 12.43
N PRO A 81 -10.80 -9.63 11.52
CA PRO A 81 -11.84 -8.65 11.84
C PRO A 81 -12.81 -9.15 12.92
N GLN A 82 -13.15 -8.31 13.92
CA GLN A 82 -13.92 -8.65 15.13
C GLN A 82 -15.27 -9.33 14.93
N GLN A 83 -15.87 -9.17 13.75
CA GLN A 83 -17.24 -9.61 13.48
C GLN A 83 -17.30 -10.82 12.54
N VAL A 84 -16.14 -11.34 12.12
CA VAL A 84 -16.07 -12.45 11.18
C VAL A 84 -16.16 -13.78 11.92
N LYS A 85 -17.31 -14.46 11.76
CA LYS A 85 -17.53 -15.80 12.34
C LYS A 85 -16.81 -16.90 11.57
N SER A 86 -16.63 -16.71 10.27
CA SER A 86 -15.93 -17.66 9.40
C SER A 86 -15.21 -16.88 8.31
N LEU A 87 -13.93 -17.15 8.16
CA LEU A 87 -13.07 -16.52 7.16
C LEU A 87 -13.38 -17.06 5.77
N ARG A 88 -13.38 -16.17 4.78
CA ARG A 88 -13.54 -16.52 3.37
C ARG A 88 -12.21 -16.65 2.62
N GLY A 89 -11.13 -16.15 3.21
CA GLY A 89 -9.82 -16.09 2.61
C GLY A 89 -8.78 -15.51 3.56
N LEU A 90 -7.53 -15.54 3.10
CA LEU A 90 -6.39 -14.96 3.79
C LEU A 90 -5.63 -14.06 2.81
N ILE A 91 -5.27 -12.86 3.23
CA ILE A 91 -4.32 -12.02 2.51
C ILE A 91 -2.96 -12.22 3.17
N VAL A 92 -1.97 -12.67 2.40
CA VAL A 92 -0.59 -12.81 2.86
C VAL A 92 0.24 -11.69 2.27
N LYS A 93 0.83 -10.85 3.13
CA LYS A 93 1.78 -9.81 2.74
C LYS A 93 3.19 -10.24 3.11
N GLN A 94 3.92 -10.75 2.13
CA GLN A 94 5.29 -11.20 2.29
C GLN A 94 6.27 -10.04 2.06
N HIS A 95 7.08 -9.74 3.08
CA HIS A 95 8.15 -8.76 2.97
C HIS A 95 9.26 -9.21 2.02
N GLY A 96 10.04 -8.26 1.49
CA GLY A 96 11.24 -8.53 0.70
C GLY A 96 12.44 -8.96 1.54
N CYS A 97 13.60 -9.14 0.93
CA CYS A 97 14.78 -9.65 1.63
C CYS A 97 15.57 -8.57 2.38
N GLY A 98 16.37 -9.05 3.34
CA GLY A 98 17.25 -8.23 4.16
C GLY A 98 16.61 -7.81 5.48
N ASP A 99 17.46 -7.47 6.45
CA ASP A 99 17.04 -7.14 7.81
C ASP A 99 16.08 -5.94 7.88
N PRO A 100 16.22 -4.88 7.06
CA PRO A 100 15.26 -3.77 7.06
C PRO A 100 13.83 -4.21 6.70
N ALA A 101 13.67 -5.04 5.67
CA ALA A 101 12.35 -5.53 5.26
C ALA A 101 11.79 -6.53 6.28
N LYS A 102 12.65 -7.39 6.87
CA LYS A 102 12.29 -8.29 7.98
C LYS A 102 11.78 -7.50 9.20
N ALA A 103 12.39 -6.35 9.51
CA ALA A 103 12.08 -5.57 10.71
C ALA A 103 10.63 -5.06 10.75
N THR A 104 10.05 -4.71 9.59
CA THR A 104 8.66 -4.21 9.47
C THR A 104 7.68 -5.27 8.94
N GLY A 105 8.13 -6.48 8.65
CA GLY A 105 7.31 -7.50 7.98
C GLY A 105 6.04 -7.92 8.72
N LEU A 106 6.08 -8.00 10.06
CA LEU A 106 4.88 -8.28 10.87
C LEU A 106 3.88 -7.12 10.85
N ASP A 107 4.36 -5.89 10.68
CA ASP A 107 3.53 -4.69 10.71
C ASP A 107 2.62 -4.59 9.49
N HIS A 108 2.86 -5.36 8.43
CA HIS A 108 1.89 -5.54 7.35
C HIS A 108 0.49 -5.91 7.85
N ALA A 109 0.38 -6.65 8.97
CA ALA A 109 -0.91 -7.00 9.56
C ALA A 109 -1.62 -5.81 10.21
N ASN A 110 -0.93 -4.69 10.45
CA ASN A 110 -1.43 -3.48 11.09
C ASN A 110 -1.86 -2.40 10.07
N ASP A 111 -1.78 -2.67 8.77
CA ASP A 111 -2.12 -1.69 7.74
C ASP A 111 -3.64 -1.55 7.61
N LEU A 112 -4.16 -0.37 7.99
CA LEU A 112 -5.58 -0.08 8.10
C LEU A 112 -6.30 -0.08 6.75
N GLN A 113 -5.59 0.19 5.64
CA GLN A 113 -6.18 0.12 4.30
C GLN A 113 -6.35 -1.35 3.88
N TRP A 114 -5.32 -2.17 4.09
CA TRP A 114 -5.39 -3.60 3.86
C TRP A 114 -6.37 -4.30 4.82
N GLN A 115 -6.50 -3.85 6.07
CA GLN A 115 -7.51 -4.32 7.03
C GLN A 115 -8.93 -3.95 6.60
N ALA A 116 -9.15 -2.75 6.05
CA ALA A 116 -10.44 -2.35 5.49
C ALA A 116 -10.82 -3.26 4.31
N PHE A 117 -9.86 -3.55 3.43
CA PHE A 117 -10.04 -4.51 2.33
C PHE A 117 -10.35 -5.92 2.84
N ALA A 118 -9.57 -6.44 3.80
CA ALA A 118 -9.81 -7.74 4.42
C ALA A 118 -11.20 -7.81 5.09
N SER A 119 -11.60 -6.77 5.81
CA SER A 119 -12.92 -6.66 6.46
C SER A 119 -14.07 -6.75 5.46
N LYS A 120 -13.98 -5.98 4.35
CA LYS A 120 -15.00 -5.98 3.29
C LYS A 120 -15.30 -7.38 2.78
N HIS A 121 -14.29 -8.24 2.71
CA HIS A 121 -14.40 -9.60 2.15
C HIS A 121 -14.46 -10.72 3.19
N GLN A 122 -14.43 -10.38 4.49
CA GLN A 122 -14.35 -11.35 5.59
C GLN A 122 -13.08 -12.21 5.53
N PHE A 123 -11.95 -11.60 5.20
CA PHE A 123 -10.64 -12.23 5.14
C PHE A 123 -9.83 -11.89 6.39
N ALA A 124 -8.86 -12.73 6.71
CA ALA A 124 -7.79 -12.36 7.63
C ALA A 124 -6.61 -11.75 6.86
N LEU A 125 -5.77 -10.99 7.56
CA LEU A 125 -4.56 -10.37 7.02
C LEU A 125 -3.34 -10.91 7.77
N LEU A 126 -2.33 -11.37 7.05
CA LEU A 126 -1.12 -11.96 7.60
C LEU A 126 0.11 -11.17 7.17
N GLY A 127 0.83 -10.65 8.15
CA GLY A 127 2.21 -10.20 8.00
C GLY A 127 3.18 -11.33 8.35
N THR A 128 4.31 -11.38 7.65
CA THR A 128 5.34 -12.40 7.84
C THR A 128 6.65 -11.75 8.26
N LYS A 129 7.50 -12.49 8.94
CA LYS A 129 8.87 -12.11 9.27
C LYS A 129 9.73 -13.36 9.18
N LEU A 130 10.22 -13.61 7.98
CA LEU A 130 11.05 -14.76 7.68
C LEU A 130 12.52 -14.44 8.03
N PRO A 131 13.28 -15.44 8.50
CA PRO A 131 14.63 -15.22 8.96
C PRO A 131 15.54 -14.85 7.78
N THR A 132 16.44 -13.88 7.94
CA THR A 132 17.32 -13.41 6.86
C THR A 132 18.41 -14.40 6.48
N ILE A 133 18.76 -15.28 7.41
CA ILE A 133 19.61 -16.45 7.16
C ILE A 133 18.89 -17.55 6.38
N TYR A 134 17.55 -17.47 6.26
CA TYR A 134 16.79 -18.28 5.33
C TYR A 134 16.50 -17.47 4.07
N PRO A 135 17.11 -17.83 2.95
CA PRO A 135 17.21 -16.90 1.85
C PRO A 135 16.07 -17.04 0.86
N LEU A 136 14.91 -16.45 1.13
CA LEU A 136 13.82 -16.31 0.15
C LEU A 136 14.26 -15.67 -1.19
N CYS A 137 15.39 -14.96 -1.19
CA CYS A 137 16.04 -14.33 -2.35
C CYS A 137 17.30 -15.06 -2.82
N THR A 138 17.54 -16.32 -2.47
CA THR A 138 18.60 -17.09 -3.11
C THR A 138 18.05 -18.32 -3.79
N ASP A 139 18.91 -18.90 -4.62
CA ASP A 139 18.67 -20.12 -5.37
C ASP A 139 18.13 -21.26 -4.48
N GLU A 140 18.58 -21.34 -3.23
CA GLU A 140 18.21 -22.41 -2.29
C GLU A 140 16.73 -22.39 -1.88
N ALA A 141 16.12 -21.20 -1.71
CA ALA A 141 14.71 -21.14 -1.32
C ALA A 141 13.76 -21.58 -2.44
N GLY A 142 14.18 -21.48 -3.71
CA GLY A 142 13.42 -22.00 -4.86
C GLY A 142 13.41 -23.53 -4.96
N VAL A 143 14.25 -24.24 -4.20
CA VAL A 143 14.43 -25.70 -4.35
C VAL A 143 14.10 -26.53 -3.12
N ASP A 144 14.14 -25.98 -1.90
CA ASP A 144 14.03 -26.76 -0.66
C ASP A 144 12.61 -26.82 -0.04
N GLY A 145 11.70 -25.96 -0.49
CA GLY A 145 10.30 -25.89 -0.03
C GLY A 145 10.15 -25.57 1.47
N VAL A 146 11.18 -25.03 2.12
CA VAL A 146 11.19 -24.80 3.56
C VAL A 146 10.27 -23.64 3.95
N ALA A 147 10.33 -22.50 3.26
CA ALA A 147 9.44 -21.37 3.55
C ALA A 147 7.96 -21.74 3.40
N GLU A 148 7.62 -22.50 2.37
CA GLU A 148 6.28 -23.06 2.21
C GLU A 148 5.87 -23.89 3.42
N ARG A 149 6.73 -24.83 3.86
CA ARG A 149 6.44 -25.70 4.99
C ARG A 149 6.27 -24.91 6.29
N MET A 150 7.12 -23.91 6.53
CA MET A 150 7.01 -23.02 7.69
C MET A 150 5.70 -22.23 7.67
N PHE A 151 5.31 -21.72 6.51
CA PHE A 151 4.05 -21.00 6.32
C PHE A 151 2.84 -21.90 6.58
N LEU A 152 2.80 -23.11 6.01
CA LEU A 152 1.71 -24.06 6.24
C LEU A 152 1.60 -24.48 7.72
N ASN A 153 2.73 -24.72 8.39
CA ASN A 153 2.75 -24.99 9.83
C ASN A 153 2.23 -23.80 10.64
N ALA A 154 2.58 -22.57 10.24
CA ALA A 154 2.08 -21.36 10.88
C ALA A 154 0.56 -21.23 10.72
N LEU A 155 0.02 -21.52 9.54
CA LEU A 155 -1.44 -21.49 9.32
C LEU A 155 -2.17 -22.46 10.24
N THR A 156 -1.66 -23.69 10.41
CA THR A 156 -2.27 -24.69 11.30
C THR A 156 -2.22 -24.24 12.76
N ALA A 157 -1.10 -23.69 13.21
CA ALA A 157 -0.96 -23.17 14.56
C ALA A 157 -1.86 -21.94 14.81
N LEU A 158 -1.95 -21.03 13.84
CA LEU A 158 -2.80 -19.84 13.89
C LEU A 158 -4.29 -20.22 13.85
N ALA A 159 -4.68 -21.24 13.08
CA ALA A 159 -6.03 -21.79 13.04
C ALA A 159 -6.50 -22.23 14.43
N GLN A 160 -5.64 -22.96 15.15
CA GLN A 160 -5.90 -23.38 16.53
C GLN A 160 -5.93 -22.20 17.49
N LYS A 161 -4.92 -21.32 17.41
CA LYS A 161 -4.75 -20.19 18.35
C LYS A 161 -5.87 -19.14 18.23
N SER A 162 -6.38 -18.93 17.03
CA SER A 162 -7.45 -17.97 16.75
C SER A 162 -8.86 -18.57 16.81
N ASN A 163 -8.98 -19.90 16.98
CA ASN A 163 -10.25 -20.62 16.89
C ASN A 163 -10.94 -20.44 15.51
N HIS A 164 -10.14 -20.36 14.44
CA HIS A 164 -10.56 -20.32 13.04
C HIS A 164 -9.97 -21.52 12.28
N PRO A 165 -10.52 -22.75 12.47
CA PRO A 165 -10.00 -23.96 11.84
C PRO A 165 -10.07 -23.94 10.29
N GLU A 166 -10.85 -23.03 9.71
CA GLU A 166 -10.90 -22.81 8.28
C GLU A 166 -9.62 -22.19 7.69
N LEU A 167 -8.75 -21.57 8.50
CA LEU A 167 -7.49 -20.97 8.01
C LEU A 167 -6.63 -21.95 7.20
N ASP A 168 -6.64 -23.23 7.60
CA ASP A 168 -5.92 -24.29 6.89
C ASP A 168 -6.49 -24.60 5.50
N LYS A 169 -7.66 -24.08 5.13
CA LYS A 169 -8.38 -24.42 3.89
C LYS A 169 -8.77 -23.23 3.03
N VAL A 170 -8.94 -22.05 3.64
CA VAL A 170 -9.38 -20.85 2.91
C VAL A 170 -8.36 -20.42 1.85
N PRO A 171 -8.79 -19.97 0.68
CA PRO A 171 -7.87 -19.55 -0.37
C PRO A 171 -7.14 -18.24 -0.01
N TRP A 172 -6.05 -17.97 -0.72
CA TRP A 172 -5.08 -16.92 -0.42
C TRP A 172 -5.07 -15.85 -1.51
N ILE A 173 -5.00 -14.60 -1.10
CA ILE A 173 -4.38 -13.54 -1.90
C ILE A 173 -2.92 -13.48 -1.48
N LEU A 174 -2.01 -13.50 -2.44
CA LEU A 174 -0.59 -13.38 -2.19
C LEU A 174 -0.12 -12.01 -2.69
N TRP A 175 0.51 -11.25 -1.79
CA TRP A 175 1.17 -10.01 -2.10
C TRP A 175 2.62 -10.13 -1.63
N GLY A 176 3.56 -9.76 -2.49
CA GLY A 176 4.98 -9.89 -2.18
C GLY A 176 5.81 -8.76 -2.77
N HIS A 177 6.78 -8.26 -2.00
CA HIS A 177 7.77 -7.29 -2.46
C HIS A 177 9.13 -7.95 -2.69
N SER A 178 9.81 -7.69 -3.80
CA SER A 178 11.15 -8.24 -4.09
C SER A 178 11.16 -9.78 -3.95
N GLY A 179 12.01 -10.38 -3.11
CA GLY A 179 11.95 -11.83 -2.84
C GLY A 179 10.62 -12.35 -2.28
N GLY A 180 9.80 -11.48 -1.70
CA GLY A 180 8.43 -11.83 -1.36
C GLY A 180 7.54 -12.08 -2.58
N ALA A 181 7.83 -11.40 -3.69
CA ALA A 181 7.17 -11.65 -4.98
C ALA A 181 7.61 -13.01 -5.57
N ASP A 182 8.88 -13.38 -5.37
CA ASP A 182 9.39 -14.71 -5.73
C ASP A 182 8.68 -15.81 -4.93
N TRP A 183 8.61 -15.65 -3.61
CA TRP A 183 7.84 -16.54 -2.75
C TRP A 183 6.38 -16.66 -3.19
N SER A 184 5.75 -15.54 -3.55
CA SER A 184 4.35 -15.53 -4.00
C SER A 184 4.14 -16.35 -5.28
N MET A 185 5.11 -16.32 -6.19
CA MET A 185 5.07 -17.13 -7.41
C MET A 185 5.34 -18.61 -7.17
N GLN A 186 6.24 -18.98 -6.25
CA GLN A 186 6.42 -20.38 -5.83
C GLN A 186 5.13 -20.94 -5.21
N MET A 187 4.52 -20.18 -4.29
CA MET A 187 3.26 -20.59 -3.66
C MET A 187 2.13 -20.73 -4.68
N LEU A 188 2.08 -19.88 -5.70
CA LEU A 188 1.17 -20.06 -6.83
C LEU A 188 1.47 -21.33 -7.63
N HIS A 189 2.75 -21.61 -7.91
CA HIS A 189 3.16 -22.82 -8.62
C HIS A 189 2.77 -24.10 -7.86
N HIS A 190 3.00 -24.14 -6.55
CA HIS A 190 2.77 -25.32 -5.72
C HIS A 190 1.29 -25.48 -5.31
N HIS A 191 0.55 -24.37 -5.15
CA HIS A 191 -0.83 -24.37 -4.65
C HIS A 191 -1.82 -23.60 -5.54
N PRO A 192 -1.89 -23.84 -6.87
CA PRO A 192 -2.72 -23.04 -7.77
C PRO A 192 -4.20 -22.98 -7.37
N ASN A 193 -4.73 -24.09 -6.84
CA ASN A 193 -6.13 -24.20 -6.41
C ASN A 193 -6.43 -23.45 -5.11
N ARG A 194 -5.41 -23.00 -4.39
CA ARG A 194 -5.55 -22.19 -3.17
C ARG A 194 -5.32 -20.71 -3.43
N VAL A 195 -4.88 -20.29 -4.62
CA VAL A 195 -4.56 -18.88 -4.87
C VAL A 195 -5.70 -18.19 -5.64
N ILE A 196 -6.21 -17.13 -5.03
CA ILE A 196 -7.21 -16.22 -5.60
C ILE A 196 -6.55 -15.33 -6.64
N ALA A 197 -5.46 -14.66 -6.24
CA ALA A 197 -4.71 -13.73 -7.06
C ALA A 197 -3.32 -13.51 -6.45
N VAL A 198 -2.39 -13.07 -7.30
CA VAL A 198 -1.04 -12.66 -6.89
C VAL A 198 -0.77 -11.22 -7.29
N VAL A 199 -0.13 -10.46 -6.41
CA VAL A 199 0.45 -9.14 -6.70
C VAL A 199 1.94 -9.18 -6.39
N ASN A 200 2.74 -9.14 -7.45
CA ASN A 200 4.19 -9.11 -7.38
C ASN A 200 4.67 -7.67 -7.48
N VAL A 201 5.30 -7.16 -6.43
CA VAL A 201 5.74 -5.77 -6.33
C VAL A 201 7.24 -5.72 -6.41
N ARG A 202 7.78 -5.18 -7.51
CA ARG A 202 9.22 -5.14 -7.84
C ARG A 202 9.82 -6.55 -7.84
N CYS A 203 10.10 -7.11 -9.03
CA CYS A 203 10.53 -8.52 -9.23
C CYS A 203 9.38 -9.53 -9.12
N GLY A 204 9.71 -10.82 -8.92
CA GLY A 204 8.79 -11.95 -8.97
C GLY A 204 9.01 -12.80 -10.22
N GLY A 205 9.66 -13.95 -10.04
CA GLY A 205 9.98 -14.89 -11.11
C GLY A 205 11.15 -15.83 -10.85
N ILE A 206 11.93 -15.57 -9.79
CA ILE A 206 13.15 -16.25 -9.34
C ILE A 206 14.19 -16.31 -10.45
N LEU A 207 15.26 -15.55 -10.30
CA LEU A 207 16.42 -15.63 -11.20
C LEU A 207 17.56 -16.32 -10.48
N PHE A 208 17.82 -17.57 -10.85
CA PHE A 208 18.95 -18.32 -10.31
C PHE A 208 20.28 -17.71 -10.77
N SER A 209 21.34 -17.90 -9.98
CA SER A 209 22.72 -17.51 -10.36
C SER A 209 23.19 -18.13 -11.69
N SER A 210 22.58 -19.25 -12.10
CA SER A 210 22.77 -19.89 -13.41
C SER A 210 22.15 -19.12 -14.59
N GLY A 211 21.40 -18.04 -14.33
CA GLY A 211 20.61 -17.28 -15.31
C GLY A 211 19.28 -17.93 -15.69
N GLN A 212 18.94 -19.06 -15.08
CA GLN A 212 17.64 -19.71 -15.27
C GLN A 212 16.56 -19.06 -14.40
N SER A 213 15.31 -19.17 -14.83
CA SER A 213 14.17 -18.79 -14.00
C SER A 213 13.23 -19.96 -13.79
N GLU A 214 12.81 -20.16 -12.54
CA GLU A 214 11.88 -21.22 -12.15
C GLU A 214 10.55 -21.09 -12.91
N ILE A 215 9.96 -19.90 -12.84
CA ILE A 215 8.65 -19.60 -13.44
C ILE A 215 8.72 -19.59 -14.98
N LEU A 216 9.80 -19.03 -15.54
CA LEU A 216 9.97 -18.98 -17.00
C LEU A 216 10.18 -20.37 -17.60
N ASN A 217 10.75 -21.31 -16.85
CA ASN A 217 11.05 -22.67 -17.32
C ASN A 217 9.99 -23.71 -16.96
N LEU A 218 8.87 -23.30 -16.34
CA LEU A 218 7.76 -24.21 -16.03
C LEU A 218 7.29 -25.01 -17.25
N ALA A 219 7.07 -26.31 -17.02
CA ALA A 219 6.54 -27.25 -18.01
C ALA A 219 5.13 -26.84 -18.49
N PRO A 220 4.72 -27.23 -19.70
CA PRO A 220 3.41 -26.83 -20.26
C PRO A 220 2.21 -27.17 -19.36
N GLN A 221 2.26 -28.29 -18.64
CA GLN A 221 1.21 -28.66 -17.69
C GLN A 221 1.10 -27.64 -16.55
N SER A 222 2.21 -27.30 -15.90
CA SER A 222 2.23 -26.32 -14.81
C SER A 222 1.81 -24.93 -15.28
N VAL A 223 2.19 -24.55 -16.52
CA VAL A 223 1.68 -23.32 -17.15
C VAL A 223 0.16 -23.34 -17.27
N ALA A 224 -0.42 -24.47 -17.71
CA ALA A 224 -1.87 -24.62 -17.84
C ALA A 224 -2.60 -24.59 -16.49
N GLU A 225 -1.97 -25.07 -15.42
CA GLU A 225 -2.52 -25.07 -14.06
C GLU A 225 -2.58 -23.67 -13.43
N ILE A 226 -1.54 -22.84 -13.61
CA ILE A 226 -1.47 -21.52 -12.95
C ILE A 226 -2.03 -20.37 -13.80
N ARG A 227 -2.13 -20.51 -15.13
CA ARG A 227 -2.57 -19.41 -16.03
C ARG A 227 -3.97 -18.88 -15.71
N GLY A 228 -4.82 -19.70 -15.10
CA GLY A 228 -6.18 -19.32 -14.70
C GLY A 228 -6.24 -18.49 -13.42
N VAL A 229 -5.12 -18.28 -12.73
CA VAL A 229 -5.03 -17.40 -11.55
C VAL A 229 -4.60 -16.00 -12.00
N PRO A 230 -5.36 -14.94 -11.68
CA PRO A 230 -4.96 -13.58 -11.96
C PRO A 230 -3.66 -13.18 -11.26
N VAL A 231 -2.73 -12.60 -12.02
CA VAL A 231 -1.46 -12.10 -11.49
C VAL A 231 -1.21 -10.68 -12.00
N LEU A 232 -0.87 -9.77 -11.10
CA LEU A 232 -0.43 -8.41 -11.40
C LEU A 232 1.05 -8.28 -11.05
N TRP A 233 1.90 -8.05 -12.04
CA TRP A 233 3.27 -7.56 -11.82
C TRP A 233 3.28 -6.04 -11.78
N ALA A 234 3.77 -5.46 -10.69
CA ALA A 234 3.96 -4.03 -10.49
C ALA A 234 5.48 -3.74 -10.44
N SER A 235 6.09 -3.56 -11.60
CA SER A 235 7.53 -3.25 -11.75
C SER A 235 7.77 -1.75 -11.65
N GLY A 236 8.93 -1.34 -11.11
CA GLY A 236 9.39 0.04 -11.17
C GLY A 236 10.14 0.30 -12.47
N GLN A 237 9.81 1.37 -13.20
CA GLN A 237 10.48 1.69 -14.47
C GLN A 237 11.99 1.92 -14.32
N SER A 238 12.40 2.44 -13.17
CA SER A 238 13.78 2.83 -12.86
C SER A 238 14.39 1.92 -11.80
N ASP A 239 13.89 0.68 -11.66
CA ASP A 239 14.44 -0.29 -10.73
C ASP A 239 15.91 -0.58 -11.08
N PRO A 240 16.86 -0.46 -10.12
CA PRO A 240 18.28 -0.72 -10.38
C PRO A 240 18.57 -2.18 -10.74
N ASN A 241 17.72 -3.12 -10.31
CA ASN A 241 17.86 -4.55 -10.62
C ASN A 241 17.16 -4.89 -11.94
N VAL A 242 17.62 -4.27 -13.03
CA VAL A 242 16.91 -4.28 -14.33
C VAL A 242 16.59 -5.69 -14.82
N GLU A 243 17.54 -6.64 -14.71
CA GLU A 243 17.33 -7.97 -15.26
C GLU A 243 16.26 -8.76 -14.49
N GLU A 244 16.31 -8.73 -13.16
CA GLU A 244 15.42 -9.49 -12.28
C GLU A 244 14.07 -8.80 -12.08
N CYS A 245 14.03 -7.47 -12.02
CA CYS A 245 12.86 -6.73 -11.56
C CYS A 245 12.12 -5.99 -12.68
N VAL A 246 12.70 -5.92 -13.87
CA VAL A 246 12.09 -5.35 -15.08
C VAL A 246 12.01 -6.38 -16.21
N ASN A 247 13.15 -6.90 -16.68
CA ASN A 247 13.20 -7.75 -17.87
C ASN A 247 12.56 -9.13 -17.62
N LEU A 248 12.88 -9.78 -16.51
CA LEU A 248 12.35 -11.11 -16.19
C LEU A 248 10.81 -11.11 -16.03
N PRO A 249 10.20 -10.19 -15.23
CA PRO A 249 8.75 -10.02 -15.18
C PRO A 249 8.11 -9.83 -16.56
N GLN A 250 8.71 -9.04 -17.44
CA GLN A 250 8.20 -8.84 -18.81
C GLN A 250 8.23 -10.12 -19.65
N ARG A 251 9.31 -10.92 -19.55
CA ARG A 251 9.42 -12.21 -20.27
C ARG A 251 8.42 -13.23 -19.74
N ILE A 252 8.28 -13.34 -18.41
CA ILE A 252 7.31 -14.21 -17.76
C ILE A 252 5.89 -13.81 -18.15
N PHE A 253 5.54 -12.52 -18.00
CA PHE A 253 4.25 -11.98 -18.42
C PHE A 253 3.95 -12.34 -19.88
N SER A 254 4.90 -12.11 -20.79
CA SER A 254 4.73 -12.39 -22.22
C SER A 254 4.46 -13.88 -22.49
N LYS A 255 5.24 -14.79 -21.89
CA LYS A 255 5.04 -16.25 -22.02
C LYS A 255 3.62 -16.66 -21.61
N PHE A 256 3.16 -16.17 -20.46
CA PHE A 256 1.87 -16.59 -19.90
C PHE A 256 0.68 -15.91 -20.56
N ARG A 257 0.81 -14.65 -20.99
CA ARG A 257 -0.24 -14.01 -21.80
C ARG A 257 -0.41 -14.66 -23.16
N GLN A 258 0.67 -15.09 -23.81
CA GLN A 258 0.59 -15.93 -25.01
C GLN A 258 -0.10 -17.27 -24.75
N ALA A 259 0.02 -17.82 -23.53
CA ALA A 259 -0.72 -19.00 -23.09
C ALA A 259 -2.18 -18.71 -22.65
N GLY A 260 -2.65 -17.47 -22.79
CA GLY A 260 -4.01 -17.06 -22.43
C GLY A 260 -4.24 -16.88 -20.93
N ALA A 261 -3.22 -16.46 -20.17
CA ALA A 261 -3.36 -16.21 -18.74
C ALA A 261 -4.07 -14.87 -18.45
N SER A 262 -4.85 -14.78 -17.38
CA SER A 262 -5.49 -13.52 -16.95
C SER A 262 -4.51 -12.58 -16.21
N TRP A 263 -3.36 -12.28 -16.83
CA TRP A 263 -2.25 -11.57 -16.17
C TRP A 263 -2.14 -10.10 -16.62
N ALA A 264 -1.64 -9.26 -15.73
CA ALA A 264 -1.29 -7.87 -15.97
C ALA A 264 0.18 -7.63 -15.62
N ILE A 265 0.80 -6.73 -16.38
CA ILE A 265 2.04 -6.06 -15.95
C ILE A 265 1.79 -4.56 -15.98
N ALA A 266 2.27 -3.88 -14.96
CA ALA A 266 2.22 -2.44 -14.79
C ALA A 266 3.65 -1.96 -14.49
N LEU A 267 4.11 -0.98 -15.25
CA LEU A 267 5.42 -0.38 -15.11
C LEU A 267 5.25 1.01 -14.52
N GLU A 268 5.56 1.16 -13.23
CA GLU A 268 5.36 2.42 -12.53
C GLU A 268 6.38 3.47 -13.02
N ALA A 269 5.85 4.52 -13.63
CA ALA A 269 6.59 5.68 -14.12
C ALA A 269 7.54 6.25 -13.06
N ASN A 270 8.84 6.39 -13.35
CA ASN A 270 9.85 6.96 -12.44
C ASN A 270 10.04 6.27 -11.06
N ALA A 271 9.36 5.16 -10.77
CA ALA A 271 9.58 4.43 -9.53
C ALA A 271 10.79 3.51 -9.68
N ALA A 272 11.54 3.33 -8.59
CA ALA A 272 12.61 2.36 -8.49
C ALA A 272 12.11 1.12 -7.72
N HIS A 273 12.88 0.66 -6.75
CA HIS A 273 12.64 -0.60 -6.05
C HIS A 273 11.67 -0.45 -4.85
N GLU A 274 11.21 0.76 -4.53
CA GLU A 274 10.17 1.02 -3.54
C GLU A 274 8.79 0.56 -4.02
N ALA A 275 7.92 0.17 -3.10
CA ALA A 275 6.54 -0.23 -3.40
C ALA A 275 5.72 0.89 -4.06
N GLY A 276 6.06 2.16 -3.82
CA GLY A 276 5.41 3.32 -4.45
C GLY A 276 3.89 3.30 -4.30
N ASP A 277 3.17 3.71 -5.33
CA ASP A 277 1.70 3.77 -5.32
C ASP A 277 1.02 2.41 -5.56
N THR A 278 1.76 1.29 -5.47
CA THR A 278 1.26 -0.03 -5.88
C THR A 278 -0.02 -0.42 -5.14
N ARG A 279 -0.17 -0.07 -3.86
CA ARG A 279 -1.40 -0.34 -3.10
C ARG A 279 -2.65 0.29 -3.73
N LEU A 280 -2.52 1.46 -4.36
CA LEU A 280 -3.62 2.19 -5.00
C LEU A 280 -4.09 1.51 -6.30
N LEU A 281 -3.25 0.67 -6.92
CA LEU A 281 -3.62 -0.21 -8.03
C LEU A 281 -4.05 -1.60 -7.53
N ALA A 282 -3.29 -2.18 -6.61
CA ALA A 282 -3.42 -3.55 -6.16
C ALA A 282 -4.73 -3.81 -5.41
N ILE A 283 -5.13 -2.95 -4.47
CA ILE A 283 -6.35 -3.15 -3.67
C ILE A 283 -7.60 -3.14 -4.57
N PRO A 284 -7.82 -2.15 -5.46
CA PRO A 284 -8.94 -2.17 -6.41
C PRO A 284 -8.88 -3.36 -7.39
N TYR A 285 -7.69 -3.75 -7.84
CA TYR A 285 -7.50 -4.94 -8.68
C TYR A 285 -7.96 -6.21 -7.97
N LEU A 286 -7.52 -6.42 -6.74
CA LEU A 286 -7.89 -7.56 -5.91
C LEU A 286 -9.37 -7.56 -5.56
N ASP A 287 -9.94 -6.40 -5.24
CA ASP A 287 -11.38 -6.23 -4.98
C ASP A 287 -12.24 -6.68 -6.16
N ALA A 288 -11.85 -6.27 -7.37
CA ALA A 288 -12.53 -6.65 -8.61
C ALA A 288 -12.34 -8.14 -8.95
N VAL A 289 -11.14 -8.70 -8.72
CA VAL A 289 -10.92 -10.14 -8.89
C VAL A 289 -11.78 -10.95 -7.92
N LEU A 290 -11.82 -10.58 -6.64
CA LEU A 290 -12.62 -11.27 -5.62
C LEU A 290 -14.10 -11.32 -5.98
N ALA A 291 -14.66 -10.21 -6.47
CA ALA A 291 -16.06 -10.14 -6.89
C ALA A 291 -16.43 -11.15 -7.99
N SER A 292 -15.45 -11.62 -8.76
CA SER A 292 -15.65 -12.61 -9.84
C SER A 292 -15.20 -14.02 -9.48
N ARG A 293 -14.24 -14.17 -8.56
CA ARG A 293 -13.56 -15.45 -8.29
C ARG A 293 -14.05 -16.14 -7.02
N VAL A 294 -14.49 -15.40 -6.01
CA VAL A 294 -14.87 -15.97 -4.71
C VAL A 294 -16.39 -15.96 -4.55
N SER A 295 -16.97 -17.16 -4.54
CA SER A 295 -18.41 -17.35 -4.30
C SER A 295 -18.76 -17.28 -2.80
N ASP A 296 -20.04 -17.39 -2.46
CA ASP A 296 -20.48 -17.55 -1.07
C ASP A 296 -19.93 -18.82 -0.40
N ARG A 297 -19.44 -19.79 -1.20
CA ARG A 297 -18.68 -20.96 -0.72
C ARG A 297 -17.17 -20.66 -0.84
N PRO A 298 -16.49 -20.31 0.26
CA PRO A 298 -15.16 -19.72 0.19
C PRO A 298 -14.07 -20.64 -0.35
N THR A 299 -14.25 -21.97 -0.31
CA THR A 299 -13.24 -22.93 -0.78
C THR A 299 -13.33 -23.29 -2.27
N ASN A 300 -14.31 -22.77 -3.01
CA ASN A 300 -14.47 -23.04 -4.44
C ASN A 300 -14.23 -21.78 -5.26
N LEU A 301 -13.04 -21.70 -5.88
CA LEU A 301 -12.65 -20.58 -6.74
C LEU A 301 -13.27 -20.73 -8.12
N GLN A 302 -13.99 -19.70 -8.56
CA GLN A 302 -14.59 -19.65 -9.88
C GLN A 302 -13.54 -19.32 -10.94
N ALA A 303 -13.72 -19.86 -12.14
CA ALA A 303 -12.94 -19.43 -13.29
C ALA A 303 -13.24 -17.97 -13.63
N ILE A 304 -12.20 -17.22 -13.98
CA ILE A 304 -12.34 -15.82 -14.40
C ILE A 304 -13.00 -15.76 -15.78
N ARG A 305 -13.96 -14.85 -15.92
CA ARG A 305 -14.61 -14.56 -17.21
C ARG A 305 -13.81 -13.48 -17.93
N GLU A 306 -12.72 -13.88 -18.58
CA GLU A 306 -11.77 -12.95 -19.21
C GLU A 306 -12.44 -11.97 -20.17
N SER A 307 -13.47 -12.41 -20.90
CA SER A 307 -14.22 -11.61 -21.87
C SER A 307 -14.97 -10.42 -21.27
N GLN A 308 -15.18 -10.39 -19.95
CA GLN A 308 -15.81 -9.27 -19.24
C GLN A 308 -14.79 -8.24 -18.72
N GLY A 309 -13.49 -8.53 -18.87
CA GLY A 309 -12.41 -7.66 -18.45
C GLY A 309 -12.11 -6.52 -19.44
N TRP A 310 -11.03 -5.83 -19.13
CA TRP A 310 -10.43 -4.75 -19.89
C TRP A 310 -9.00 -5.13 -20.29
N LEU A 311 -8.50 -4.48 -21.33
CA LEU A 311 -7.15 -4.68 -21.84
C LEU A 311 -6.41 -3.35 -21.89
N GLY A 312 -5.20 -3.33 -21.34
CA GLY A 312 -4.26 -2.21 -21.40
C GLY A 312 -3.14 -2.49 -22.40
N ASN A 313 -2.96 -1.63 -23.39
CA ASN A 313 -1.84 -1.72 -24.31
C ASN A 313 -0.54 -1.27 -23.63
N LEU A 314 0.45 -2.13 -23.53
CA LEU A 314 1.68 -1.83 -22.78
C LEU A 314 2.53 -0.69 -23.37
N VAL A 315 2.34 -0.36 -24.65
CA VAL A 315 3.10 0.67 -25.37
C VAL A 315 2.33 1.99 -25.41
N THR A 316 1.11 1.97 -25.92
CA THR A 316 0.28 3.18 -26.09
C THR A 316 -0.42 3.60 -24.80
N GLN A 317 -0.50 2.69 -23.82
CA GLN A 317 -1.24 2.86 -22.56
C GLN A 317 -2.75 3.05 -22.77
N GLU A 318 -3.26 2.84 -23.99
CA GLU A 318 -4.68 2.85 -24.27
C GLU A 318 -5.36 1.65 -23.61
N ILE A 319 -6.53 1.92 -23.02
CA ILE A 319 -7.37 0.92 -22.38
C ILE A 319 -8.68 0.76 -23.16
N ALA A 320 -9.18 -0.47 -23.27
CA ALA A 320 -10.51 -0.74 -23.79
C ALA A 320 -11.10 -2.01 -23.15
N PRO A 321 -12.43 -2.16 -23.11
CA PRO A 321 -13.05 -3.45 -22.83
C PRO A 321 -12.55 -4.51 -23.80
N VAL A 322 -12.44 -5.78 -23.37
CA VAL A 322 -11.96 -6.88 -24.23
C VAL A 322 -12.69 -6.95 -25.57
N ALA A 323 -14.01 -6.78 -25.57
CA ALA A 323 -14.84 -6.81 -26.78
C ALA A 323 -14.58 -5.66 -27.78
N GLN A 324 -13.90 -4.59 -27.35
CA GLN A 324 -13.64 -3.39 -28.16
C GLN A 324 -12.13 -3.15 -28.36
N TYR A 325 -11.28 -4.03 -27.85
CA TYR A 325 -9.83 -3.89 -27.96
C TYR A 325 -9.37 -4.14 -29.40
N LYS A 326 -8.60 -3.20 -29.95
CA LYS A 326 -8.17 -3.22 -31.35
C LYS A 326 -6.79 -3.87 -31.57
N GLY A 327 -5.98 -3.99 -30.51
CA GLY A 327 -4.67 -4.63 -30.55
C GLY A 327 -4.75 -6.15 -30.38
N ASN A 328 -3.60 -6.80 -30.23
CA ASN A 328 -3.54 -8.23 -29.89
C ASN A 328 -3.90 -8.45 -28.40
N PRO A 329 -5.03 -9.12 -28.08
CA PRO A 329 -5.40 -9.36 -26.69
C PRO A 329 -4.39 -10.19 -25.89
N LEU A 330 -3.57 -11.02 -26.55
CA LEU A 330 -2.57 -11.88 -25.90
C LEU A 330 -1.24 -11.17 -25.61
N GLU A 331 -1.12 -9.89 -25.97
CA GLU A 331 0.04 -9.03 -25.66
C GLU A 331 -0.32 -7.89 -24.70
N ALA A 332 -1.60 -7.70 -24.40
CA ALA A 332 -2.10 -6.64 -23.53
C ALA A 332 -2.19 -7.08 -22.06
N ALA A 333 -2.07 -6.14 -21.12
CA ALA A 333 -2.37 -6.41 -19.71
C ALA A 333 -3.87 -6.67 -19.55
N TRP A 334 -4.26 -7.78 -18.92
CA TRP A 334 -5.64 -8.08 -18.60
C TRP A 334 -6.03 -7.48 -17.24
N LEU A 335 -7.12 -6.73 -17.20
CA LEU A 335 -7.60 -6.03 -16.01
C LEU A 335 -9.06 -6.38 -15.76
N PRO A 336 -9.49 -6.59 -14.51
CA PRO A 336 -10.80 -7.18 -14.22
C PRO A 336 -11.97 -6.26 -14.54
N ASN A 337 -11.80 -4.94 -14.53
CA ASN A 337 -12.87 -3.97 -14.82
C ASN A 337 -12.34 -2.60 -15.28
N GLU A 338 -13.26 -1.66 -15.53
CA GLU A 338 -12.91 -0.31 -16.00
C GLU A 338 -12.12 0.51 -14.98
N GLU A 339 -12.49 0.45 -13.70
CA GLU A 339 -11.81 1.20 -12.64
C GLU A 339 -10.33 0.81 -12.57
N THR A 340 -10.07 -0.50 -12.54
CA THR A 340 -8.71 -1.05 -12.51
C THR A 340 -7.93 -0.72 -13.79
N ALA A 341 -8.60 -0.69 -14.95
CA ALA A 341 -8.01 -0.22 -16.20
C ALA A 341 -7.57 1.24 -16.15
N ARG A 342 -8.41 2.13 -15.60
CA ARG A 342 -8.08 3.56 -15.44
C ARG A 342 -6.94 3.76 -14.45
N LYS A 343 -6.95 3.04 -13.33
CA LYS A 343 -5.86 3.08 -12.33
C LYS A 343 -4.56 2.53 -12.89
N TRP A 344 -4.61 1.44 -13.65
CA TRP A 344 -3.44 0.91 -14.38
C TRP A 344 -2.91 1.94 -15.37
N GLN A 345 -3.76 2.60 -16.15
CA GLN A 345 -3.33 3.64 -17.07
C GLN A 345 -2.60 4.77 -16.33
N GLN A 346 -3.19 5.32 -15.25
CA GLN A 346 -2.56 6.35 -14.42
C GLN A 346 -1.21 5.89 -13.85
N TYR A 347 -1.13 4.65 -13.36
CA TYR A 347 0.09 4.08 -12.80
C TYR A 347 1.24 3.99 -13.81
N ASN A 348 0.92 3.70 -15.08
CA ASN A 348 1.91 3.57 -16.16
C ASN A 348 2.26 4.93 -16.81
N THR A 349 1.40 5.94 -16.69
CA THR A 349 1.60 7.23 -17.36
C THR A 349 2.58 8.11 -16.60
N VAL A 350 3.62 8.55 -17.30
CA VAL A 350 4.51 9.62 -16.83
C VAL A 350 3.94 10.96 -17.32
N ASP A 351 3.31 11.76 -16.47
CA ASP A 351 2.95 13.12 -16.90
C ASP A 351 4.21 14.01 -17.02
N ALA A 352 4.24 14.93 -17.98
CA ALA A 352 5.42 15.77 -18.22
C ALA A 352 5.81 16.62 -16.99
N TRP A 353 4.82 16.94 -16.15
CA TRP A 353 4.98 17.71 -14.92
C TRP A 353 5.68 16.91 -13.81
N SER A 354 5.43 15.60 -13.68
CA SER A 354 6.14 14.72 -12.74
C SER A 354 7.62 14.62 -13.09
N GLN A 355 8.00 14.56 -14.37
CA GLN A 355 9.41 14.52 -14.77
C GLN A 355 10.18 15.79 -14.40
N VAL A 356 9.55 16.96 -14.57
CA VAL A 356 10.15 18.27 -14.20
C VAL A 356 10.28 18.40 -12.68
N ARG A 357 9.26 17.96 -11.93
CA ARG A 357 9.27 18.00 -10.47
C ARG A 357 10.27 17.03 -9.86
N ASP A 358 10.32 15.79 -10.36
CA ASP A 358 11.26 14.76 -9.94
C ASP A 358 12.73 15.20 -10.14
N ARG A 359 13.07 15.76 -11.31
CA ARG A 359 14.41 16.37 -11.51
C ARG A 359 14.70 17.47 -10.49
N SER A 360 13.73 18.31 -10.19
CA SER A 360 13.88 19.39 -9.22
C SER A 360 14.09 18.86 -7.79
N CYS A 361 13.41 17.78 -7.43
CA CYS A 361 13.53 17.12 -6.12
C CYS A 361 14.85 16.36 -5.95
N ARG A 362 15.30 15.61 -6.97
CA ARG A 362 16.63 14.95 -6.94
C ARG A 362 17.79 15.95 -6.89
N VAL A 363 17.64 17.12 -7.53
CA VAL A 363 18.61 18.22 -7.42
C VAL A 363 18.58 18.82 -6.02
N ALA A 364 17.39 18.99 -5.42
CA ALA A 364 17.27 19.43 -4.03
C ALA A 364 17.97 18.45 -3.07
N GLU A 365 17.64 17.16 -3.11
CA GLU A 365 18.28 16.15 -2.25
C GLU A 365 19.81 16.13 -2.36
N LYS A 366 20.36 16.27 -3.58
CA LYS A 366 21.82 16.36 -3.80
C LYS A 366 22.45 17.65 -3.27
N LEU A 367 21.70 18.76 -3.20
CA LEU A 367 22.16 20.03 -2.65
C LEU A 367 22.05 20.10 -1.12
N PHE A 368 21.27 19.20 -0.49
CA PHE A 368 20.92 19.22 0.94
C PHE A 368 21.93 18.54 1.88
N ILE A 369 23.23 18.75 1.66
CA ILE A 369 24.31 18.38 2.62
C ILE A 369 24.38 19.37 3.81
N PHE A 370 23.67 20.50 3.78
CA PHE A 370 23.63 21.49 4.87
C PHE A 370 22.25 21.58 5.58
N LYS A 371 22.04 20.66 6.53
CA LYS A 371 21.15 20.56 7.72
C LYS A 371 20.08 21.63 8.13
N ALA A 372 19.59 22.56 7.30
CA ALA A 372 18.74 23.66 7.81
C ALA A 372 17.27 23.75 7.33
N LEU A 373 16.82 23.05 6.29
CA LEU A 373 15.42 23.16 5.81
C LEU A 373 14.87 21.81 5.36
N ARG A 374 13.84 21.29 6.07
CA ARG A 374 13.01 20.19 5.57
C ARG A 374 12.10 20.75 4.47
N TYR A 375 12.39 20.42 3.20
CA TYR A 375 11.33 20.46 2.20
C TYR A 375 10.27 19.43 2.60
N PRO A 376 8.96 19.73 2.53
CA PRO A 376 7.94 18.70 2.73
C PRO A 376 8.09 17.66 1.63
N ALA A 377 8.59 16.48 2.00
CA ALA A 377 8.74 15.32 1.13
C ALA A 377 7.43 14.97 0.40
N GLU A 378 6.28 15.30 1.00
CA GLU A 378 4.93 15.14 0.43
C GLU A 378 4.70 15.93 -0.88
N SER A 379 5.50 16.97 -1.17
CA SER A 379 5.34 17.78 -2.39
C SER A 379 6.08 17.24 -3.61
N CYS A 380 7.03 16.32 -3.44
CA CYS A 380 7.93 15.88 -4.51
C CYS A 380 7.33 14.78 -5.39
N TYR A 381 6.55 13.89 -4.79
CA TYR A 381 5.92 12.75 -5.45
C TYR A 381 4.46 12.66 -4.99
N PRO A 382 3.52 13.43 -5.59
CA PRO A 382 2.11 13.17 -5.38
C PRO A 382 1.78 11.78 -5.90
N GLU A 383 0.81 11.16 -5.24
CA GLU A 383 0.18 9.93 -5.70
C GLU A 383 -0.17 10.05 -7.19
N LYS A 384 0.33 9.11 -8.00
CA LYS A 384 0.08 9.00 -9.45
C LYS A 384 -1.35 8.56 -9.71
N ILE A 385 -1.85 7.68 -8.85
CA ILE A 385 -3.25 7.27 -8.85
C ILE A 385 -4.01 8.23 -7.95
N LEU A 386 -4.94 8.98 -8.54
CA LEU A 386 -5.74 9.94 -7.78
C LEU A 386 -6.95 9.25 -7.15
N PRO A 387 -7.34 9.63 -5.91
CA PRO A 387 -8.58 9.16 -5.33
C PRO A 387 -9.79 9.69 -6.10
N MET A 388 -10.84 8.90 -6.17
CA MET A 388 -12.11 9.23 -6.83
C MET A 388 -13.07 9.95 -5.87
N ASN A 389 -13.00 9.67 -4.57
CA ASN A 389 -13.89 10.24 -3.56
C ASN A 389 -13.13 11.00 -2.48
N ARG A 390 -13.85 11.87 -1.75
CA ARG A 390 -13.32 12.47 -0.50
C ARG A 390 -13.39 11.42 0.62
N PRO A 391 -12.51 11.50 1.63
CA PRO A 391 -12.64 10.65 2.80
C PRO A 391 -13.93 10.97 3.57
N ALA A 392 -14.44 10.03 4.35
CA ALA A 392 -15.56 10.26 5.25
C ALA A 392 -15.25 11.34 6.30
N ALA A 393 -16.28 11.91 6.94
CA ALA A 393 -16.06 12.79 8.09
C ALA A 393 -15.63 11.96 9.32
N PRO A 394 -14.66 12.43 10.13
CA PRO A 394 -14.37 11.84 11.43
C PRO A 394 -15.62 11.82 12.33
N THR A 395 -15.78 10.74 13.10
CA THR A 395 -16.92 10.54 14.01
C THR A 395 -16.46 10.47 15.45
N HIS A 396 -17.42 10.49 16.40
CA HIS A 396 -17.15 10.37 17.84
C HIS A 396 -16.06 11.33 18.34
N VAL A 397 -16.03 12.56 17.80
CA VAL A 397 -15.09 13.58 18.26
C VAL A 397 -15.39 13.90 19.73
N ARG A 398 -14.36 13.99 20.55
CA ARG A 398 -14.45 14.39 21.96
C ARG A 398 -13.35 15.38 22.28
N ALA A 399 -13.61 16.31 23.20
CA ALA A 399 -12.63 17.27 23.69
C ALA A 399 -12.74 17.37 25.21
N GLU A 400 -11.79 16.75 25.91
CA GLU A 400 -11.82 16.56 27.36
C GLU A 400 -10.62 17.23 28.05
N GLU A 401 -10.84 17.76 29.26
CA GLU A 401 -9.78 18.39 30.05
C GLU A 401 -8.76 17.35 30.56
N THR A 402 -7.49 17.60 30.26
CA THR A 402 -6.36 16.76 30.69
C THR A 402 -5.35 17.51 31.55
N GLY A 403 -5.40 18.84 31.57
CA GLY A 403 -4.52 19.68 32.37
C GLY A 403 -5.02 21.12 32.49
N LYS A 404 -4.27 21.97 33.19
CA LYS A 404 -4.65 23.38 33.36
C LYS A 404 -4.50 24.11 32.02
N ALA A 405 -5.63 24.42 31.39
CA ALA A 405 -5.70 24.93 30.01
C ALA A 405 -5.20 23.95 28.95
N GLU A 406 -5.32 22.64 29.23
CA GLU A 406 -5.02 21.57 28.27
C GLU A 406 -6.28 20.74 27.96
N ALA A 407 -6.47 20.43 26.69
CA ALA A 407 -7.52 19.55 26.21
C ALA A 407 -6.92 18.41 25.38
N THR A 408 -7.43 17.21 25.57
CA THR A 408 -7.21 16.11 24.66
C THR A 408 -8.43 15.95 23.75
N VAL A 409 -8.18 16.08 22.44
CA VAL A 409 -9.17 15.91 21.39
C VAL A 409 -8.96 14.53 20.76
N THR A 410 -9.97 13.67 20.82
CA THR A 410 -9.96 12.33 20.22
C THR A 410 -11.05 12.19 19.19
N TRP A 411 -10.89 11.26 18.24
CA TRP A 411 -11.92 10.93 17.25
C TRP A 411 -11.78 9.49 16.76
N SER A 412 -12.84 9.00 16.13
CA SER A 412 -12.85 7.73 15.40
C SER A 412 -12.84 7.99 13.89
N PHE A 413 -12.27 7.05 13.14
CA PHE A 413 -12.33 7.05 11.68
C PHE A 413 -12.43 5.61 11.17
N ALA A 414 -13.36 5.37 10.25
CA ALA A 414 -13.49 4.09 9.56
C ALA A 414 -12.66 4.13 8.28
N SER A 415 -11.54 3.41 8.25
CA SER A 415 -10.71 3.31 7.05
C SER A 415 -11.44 2.62 5.91
N ASP A 416 -11.17 3.06 4.68
CA ASP A 416 -11.77 2.52 3.46
C ASP A 416 -10.68 2.06 2.46
N LEU A 417 -11.08 1.36 1.41
CA LEU A 417 -10.17 0.77 0.42
C LEU A 417 -9.40 1.84 -0.38
N GLU A 418 -9.95 3.04 -0.51
CA GLU A 418 -9.41 4.10 -1.36
C GLU A 418 -8.51 5.06 -0.58
N ASN A 419 -8.97 5.52 0.58
CA ASN A 419 -8.33 6.54 1.41
C ASN A 419 -7.54 5.97 2.58
N GLY A 420 -7.68 4.67 2.89
CA GLY A 420 -7.04 4.05 4.04
C GLY A 420 -7.31 4.83 5.32
N LEU A 421 -6.26 5.20 6.04
CA LEU A 421 -6.33 6.22 7.08
C LEU A 421 -5.74 7.54 6.56
N PRO A 422 -6.57 8.52 6.18
CA PRO A 422 -6.12 9.76 5.58
C PRO A 422 -5.45 10.69 6.61
N SER A 423 -4.92 11.81 6.14
CA SER A 423 -4.48 12.89 7.03
C SER A 423 -5.66 13.67 7.61
N PHE A 424 -5.46 14.25 8.79
CA PHE A 424 -6.46 14.99 9.55
C PHE A 424 -6.06 16.44 9.79
N ARG A 425 -7.05 17.31 9.93
CA ARG A 425 -6.89 18.69 10.40
C ARG A 425 -7.80 18.92 11.58
N VAL A 426 -7.23 19.44 12.67
CA VAL A 426 -7.98 19.83 13.87
C VAL A 426 -8.14 21.34 13.84
N TYR A 427 -9.38 21.78 14.03
CA TYR A 427 -9.74 23.19 14.10
C TYR A 427 -10.26 23.51 15.49
N ARG A 428 -9.88 24.68 16.00
CA ARG A 428 -10.38 25.29 17.24
C ARG A 428 -11.03 26.62 16.89
N ASN A 429 -12.31 26.78 17.23
CA ASN A 429 -13.11 27.97 16.90
C ASN A 429 -13.00 28.35 15.41
N GLY A 430 -13.03 27.34 14.53
CA GLY A 430 -12.90 27.50 13.07
C GLY A 430 -11.48 27.75 12.55
N SER A 431 -10.49 27.98 13.42
CA SER A 431 -9.09 28.17 13.04
C SER A 431 -8.33 26.86 13.05
N LEU A 432 -7.51 26.61 12.01
CA LEU A 432 -6.66 25.41 11.96
C LEU A 432 -5.60 25.48 13.06
N VAL A 433 -5.60 24.52 13.97
CA VAL A 433 -4.59 24.42 15.05
C VAL A 433 -3.60 23.29 14.83
N LYS A 434 -3.99 22.23 14.11
CA LYS A 434 -3.10 21.10 13.83
C LYS A 434 -3.40 20.42 12.51
N THR A 435 -2.34 19.97 11.82
CA THR A 435 -2.45 18.99 10.73
C THR A 435 -1.68 17.73 11.15
N LEU A 436 -2.33 16.58 11.02
CA LEU A 436 -1.83 15.28 11.46
C LEU A 436 -1.78 14.32 10.26
N LYS A 437 -0.67 13.63 10.07
CA LYS A 437 -0.51 12.60 9.04
C LYS A 437 -1.23 11.34 9.48
N GLY A 438 -2.00 10.74 8.57
CA GLY A 438 -2.61 9.43 8.75
C GLY A 438 -1.60 8.30 8.67
N GLN A 439 -2.05 7.14 8.19
CA GLN A 439 -1.16 6.00 7.95
C GLN A 439 -0.71 6.01 6.49
N GLY A 440 0.60 6.18 6.27
CA GLY A 440 1.23 5.95 4.98
C GLY A 440 1.86 4.58 4.94
N HIS A 441 2.91 4.44 4.15
CA HIS A 441 3.68 3.21 4.04
C HIS A 441 5.15 3.47 3.79
N ASP A 442 5.96 2.47 4.13
CA ASP A 442 7.39 2.47 3.92
C ASP A 442 7.76 1.99 2.51
N PHE A 443 9.05 1.73 2.32
CA PHE A 443 9.62 1.21 1.08
C PHE A 443 9.04 -0.15 0.64
N GLY A 444 8.69 -1.02 1.59
CA GLY A 444 8.20 -2.38 1.36
C GLY A 444 6.68 -2.52 1.53
N ASP A 445 5.93 -1.40 1.51
CA ASP A 445 4.48 -1.35 1.75
C ASP A 445 4.04 -1.72 3.17
N ALA A 446 4.94 -1.72 4.15
CA ALA A 446 4.57 -1.82 5.56
C ALA A 446 4.04 -0.47 6.06
N PRO A 447 3.02 -0.46 6.94
CA PRO A 447 2.37 0.78 7.35
C PRO A 447 3.31 1.68 8.16
N GLU A 448 3.28 2.98 7.87
CA GLU A 448 4.04 3.99 8.62
C GLU A 448 3.13 5.16 9.07
N PRO A 449 2.93 5.35 10.40
CA PRO A 449 3.38 4.47 11.48
C PRO A 449 2.58 3.16 11.53
N ALA A 450 3.20 2.10 12.04
CA ALA A 450 2.55 0.79 12.22
C ALA A 450 1.40 0.83 13.25
N GLU A 451 1.48 1.74 14.22
CA GLU A 451 0.43 2.02 15.18
C GLU A 451 0.02 3.48 15.09
N VAL A 452 -1.29 3.72 14.99
CA VAL A 452 -1.84 5.06 14.81
C VAL A 452 -2.75 5.44 15.96
N VAL A 453 -2.56 6.63 16.52
CA VAL A 453 -3.40 7.18 17.60
C VAL A 453 -4.14 8.41 17.11
N LEU A 454 -5.48 8.35 17.06
CA LEU A 454 -6.33 9.45 16.64
C LEU A 454 -6.58 10.44 17.79
N GLU A 455 -5.52 11.17 18.16
CA GLU A 455 -5.53 12.12 19.27
C GLU A 455 -4.73 13.40 18.95
N PHE A 456 -5.18 14.52 19.51
CA PHE A 456 -4.47 15.79 19.55
C PHE A 456 -4.54 16.42 20.95
N CYS A 457 -3.38 16.75 21.53
CA CYS A 457 -3.29 17.53 22.76
C CYS A 457 -3.15 19.02 22.45
N ASP A 458 -4.14 19.80 22.86
CA ASP A 458 -4.14 21.26 22.82
C ASP A 458 -3.65 21.83 24.16
N GLN A 459 -2.58 22.61 24.14
CA GLN A 459 -1.94 23.17 25.33
C GLN A 459 -2.40 24.59 25.70
N ASP A 460 -3.36 25.15 24.96
CA ASP A 460 -3.83 26.53 25.14
C ASP A 460 -5.35 26.63 24.96
N VAL A 461 -6.10 25.67 25.54
CA VAL A 461 -7.55 25.61 25.37
C VAL A 461 -8.28 26.64 26.25
N LYS A 462 -9.27 27.31 25.66
CA LYS A 462 -10.19 28.22 26.37
C LYS A 462 -11.49 27.50 26.73
N GLN A 463 -12.20 28.02 27.73
CA GLN A 463 -13.37 27.36 28.34
C GLN A 463 -14.55 27.15 27.36
N ASP A 464 -14.63 27.93 26.29
CA ASP A 464 -15.66 27.89 25.26
C ASP A 464 -15.14 27.34 23.92
N ALA A 465 -13.98 26.69 23.91
CA ALA A 465 -13.38 26.16 22.69
C ALA A 465 -14.30 25.13 22.01
N LEU A 466 -14.53 25.34 20.72
CA LEU A 466 -15.26 24.46 19.84
C LEU A 466 -14.28 23.76 18.91
N TYR A 467 -14.28 22.43 18.92
CA TYR A 467 -13.40 21.61 18.08
C TYR A 467 -14.16 20.96 16.94
N THR A 468 -13.53 20.93 15.77
CA THR A 468 -13.92 20.06 14.65
C THR A 468 -12.68 19.36 14.10
N VAL A 469 -12.84 18.13 13.64
CA VAL A 469 -11.76 17.38 12.97
C VAL A 469 -12.20 17.11 11.54
N SER A 470 -11.31 17.32 10.56
CA SER A 470 -11.57 16.96 9.17
C SER A 470 -10.57 15.96 8.63
N ALA A 471 -11.04 14.94 7.94
CA ALA A 471 -10.21 14.10 7.09
C ALA A 471 -10.12 14.72 5.68
N PHE A 472 -8.98 14.58 5.00
CA PHE A 472 -8.80 15.18 3.67
C PHE A 472 -7.86 14.39 2.76
N ASN A 473 -8.07 14.55 1.45
CA ASN A 473 -7.18 14.10 0.37
C ASN A 473 -7.11 15.16 -0.74
N SER A 474 -6.61 14.82 -1.92
CA SER A 474 -6.49 15.73 -3.07
C SER A 474 -7.83 16.20 -3.65
N ILE A 475 -8.95 15.48 -3.43
CA ILE A 475 -10.30 15.84 -3.90
C ILE A 475 -11.01 16.78 -2.92
N GLY A 476 -10.63 16.78 -1.65
CA GLY A 476 -11.14 17.72 -0.66
C GLY A 476 -11.16 17.17 0.76
N LYS A 477 -11.96 17.82 1.61
CA LYS A 477 -12.09 17.48 3.03
C LYS A 477 -13.55 17.22 3.44
N SER A 478 -13.73 16.38 4.44
CA SER A 478 -14.99 16.13 5.14
C SER A 478 -14.79 16.43 6.63
N VAL A 479 -15.70 17.21 7.23
CA VAL A 479 -15.53 17.77 8.57
C VAL A 479 -16.55 17.12 9.52
N SER A 480 -16.12 16.80 10.74
CA SER A 480 -16.98 16.30 11.81
C SER A 480 -18.01 17.36 12.24
N GLU A 481 -19.04 16.91 12.96
CA GLU A 481 -19.83 17.81 13.80
C GLU A 481 -18.93 18.51 14.84
N PRO A 482 -19.26 19.76 15.21
CA PRO A 482 -18.50 20.50 16.19
C PRO A 482 -18.77 20.00 17.61
N VAL A 483 -17.72 19.93 18.43
CA VAL A 483 -17.79 19.47 19.82
C VAL A 483 -17.24 20.53 20.74
N GLN A 484 -18.01 20.84 21.78
CA GLN A 484 -17.61 21.81 22.79
C GLN A 484 -16.66 21.16 23.79
N PHE A 485 -15.56 21.85 24.09
CA PHE A 485 -14.66 21.47 25.17
C PHE A 485 -15.38 21.43 26.51
N THR A 486 -15.26 20.32 27.22
CA THR A 486 -15.87 20.13 28.53
C THR A 486 -14.79 20.02 29.61
N ARG A 487 -14.83 20.91 30.61
CA ARG A 487 -14.00 20.80 31.81
C ARG A 487 -14.53 19.73 32.76
N LYS A 488 -13.63 19.05 33.46
CA LYS A 488 -14.03 18.16 34.56
C LYS A 488 -14.61 19.04 35.67
N THR A 489 -15.92 18.90 35.92
CA THR A 489 -16.53 19.47 37.11
C THR A 489 -15.88 18.84 38.33
N LYS A 490 -15.15 19.65 39.11
CA LYS A 490 -14.71 19.26 40.46
C LYS A 490 -15.96 19.10 41.31
N PHE A 491 -16.26 17.88 41.72
CA PHE A 491 -17.19 17.60 42.81
C PHE A 491 -16.48 17.76 44.15
#